data_AF-A0A8T6WFJ9-F1
#
_entry.id   AF-A0A8T6WFJ9-F1
#
_cell.length_a   1.000
_cell.length_b   1.000
_cell.length_c   1.000
_cell.angle_alpha   90.00
_cell.angle_beta   90.00
_cell.angle_gamma   90.00
#
_symmetry.space_group_name_H-M   'P 1'
#
loop_
_entity.id
_entity.type
_entity.pdbx_description
1 polymer ?
#
loop_
_entity_poly.entity_id
_entity_poly.type
_entity_poly.pdbx_seq_one_letter_code
_entity_poly.pdbx_strand_id
1 'polypeptide(L)'
;MSERYAYILLNYEKFWKRVSSQNRAGKVLHSFIRRGKVGPKKTELVLFYVTHPSSEIRGVGEFIERITGNADDLWNTHGGETCLKSYEEYEDFLRGRSKVTFIRFKNLRELPAPIPASVISKVTGIRRMPRSGKYINKKTVNQLIRGAV
;
A
#
# COMPACT_ATOMS: atom_id res chain seq x y z
N MET A 1 2.13 1.17 24.36
CA MET A 1 2.43 1.17 22.91
C MET A 1 1.47 2.11 22.21
N SER A 2 1.93 2.93 21.27
CA SER A 2 1.05 3.77 20.46
C SER A 2 0.22 2.90 19.50
N GLU A 3 -1.06 3.20 19.38
CA GLU A 3 -2.04 2.52 18.51
C GLU A 3 -1.53 2.44 17.06
N ARG A 4 -1.54 1.23 16.47
CA ARG A 4 -1.18 0.97 15.07
C ARG A 4 -2.43 0.83 14.21
N TYR A 5 -3.13 1.95 14.03
CA TYR A 5 -4.42 1.97 13.34
C TYR A 5 -4.27 1.87 11.82
N ALA A 6 -3.36 2.64 11.22
CA ALA A 6 -3.12 2.59 9.79
C ALA A 6 -1.64 2.47 9.42
N TYR A 7 -1.38 1.97 8.21
CA TYR A 7 -0.05 1.84 7.65
C TYR A 7 0.08 2.62 6.34
N ILE A 8 1.02 3.56 6.29
CA ILE A 8 1.38 4.25 5.05
C ILE A 8 2.30 3.34 4.24
N LEU A 9 1.82 2.90 3.09
CA LEU A 9 2.48 2.00 2.16
C LEU A 9 2.98 2.79 0.95
N LEU A 10 4.25 2.58 0.60
CA LEU A 10 4.86 3.26 -0.55
C LEU A 10 4.50 2.50 -1.82
N ASN A 11 3.99 3.25 -2.79
CA ASN A 11 3.61 2.76 -4.08
C ASN A 11 4.32 3.57 -5.19
N TYR A 12 4.60 2.91 -6.30
CA TYR A 12 5.08 3.58 -7.51
C TYR A 12 3.89 3.96 -8.39
N GLU A 13 3.99 5.10 -9.08
CA GLU A 13 2.94 5.62 -9.96
C GLU A 13 2.40 4.57 -10.93
N LYS A 14 3.29 3.78 -11.55
CA LYS A 14 2.94 2.69 -12.47
C LYS A 14 1.94 1.70 -11.84
N PHE A 15 2.21 1.25 -10.62
CA PHE A 15 1.39 0.24 -9.94
C PHE A 15 0.13 0.87 -9.33
N TRP A 16 0.22 2.11 -8.84
CA TRP A 16 -0.96 2.88 -8.41
C TRP A 16 -1.99 3.00 -9.54
N LYS A 17 -1.57 3.45 -10.73
CA LYS A 17 -2.49 3.58 -11.88
C LYS A 17 -3.17 2.26 -12.23
N ARG A 18 -2.45 1.14 -12.16
CA ARG A 18 -3.00 -0.19 -12.45
C ARG A 18 -4.01 -0.64 -11.40
N VAL A 19 -3.68 -0.51 -10.11
CA VAL A 19 -4.61 -0.93 -9.05
C VAL A 19 -5.87 -0.06 -9.04
N SER A 20 -5.74 1.26 -9.26
CA SER A 20 -6.88 2.16 -9.46
C SER A 20 -7.75 1.77 -10.66
N SER A 21 -7.14 1.41 -11.79
CA SER A 21 -7.88 0.95 -12.97
C SER A 21 -8.65 -0.34 -12.70
N GLN A 22 -7.99 -1.34 -12.08
CA GLN A 22 -8.63 -2.60 -11.70
C GLN A 22 -9.77 -2.39 -10.70
N ASN A 23 -9.59 -1.47 -9.74
CA ASN A 23 -10.62 -1.12 -8.77
C ASN A 23 -11.85 -0.48 -9.44
N ARG A 24 -11.65 0.46 -10.35
CA ARG A 24 -12.73 1.07 -11.15
C ARG A 24 -13.42 0.06 -12.08
N ALA A 25 -12.70 -0.98 -12.50
CA ALA A 25 -13.27 -2.12 -13.24
C ALA A 25 -14.00 -3.15 -12.35
N GLY A 26 -14.15 -2.88 -11.04
CA GLY A 26 -14.94 -3.71 -10.12
C GLY A 26 -14.14 -4.77 -9.36
N LYS A 27 -12.81 -4.81 -9.48
CA LYS A 27 -11.99 -5.71 -8.64
C LYS A 27 -12.07 -5.26 -7.18
N VAL A 28 -12.63 -6.11 -6.32
CA VAL A 28 -12.86 -5.80 -4.90
C VAL A 28 -11.63 -6.11 -4.04
N LEU A 29 -10.95 -7.22 -4.32
CA LEU A 29 -9.85 -7.75 -3.54
C LEU A 29 -8.52 -7.52 -4.25
N HIS A 30 -7.55 -6.96 -3.53
CA HIS A 30 -6.24 -6.59 -4.06
C HIS A 30 -5.11 -7.06 -3.14
N SER A 31 -3.95 -7.31 -3.75
CA SER A 31 -2.71 -7.65 -3.05
C SER A 31 -1.58 -6.72 -3.47
N PHE A 32 -0.93 -6.08 -2.48
CA PHE A 32 0.31 -5.34 -2.69
C PHE A 32 1.53 -6.20 -2.31
N ILE A 33 2.56 -6.17 -3.16
CA ILE A 33 3.74 -7.03 -3.01
C ILE A 33 4.91 -6.22 -2.44
N ARG A 34 5.58 -6.79 -1.43
CA ARG A 34 6.88 -6.32 -0.94
C ARG A 34 7.93 -7.42 -1.08
N ARG A 35 9.15 -7.01 -1.43
CA ARG A 35 10.33 -7.87 -1.35
C ARG A 35 10.70 -8.09 0.12
N GLY A 36 10.98 -9.34 0.50
CA GLY A 36 11.29 -9.70 1.88
C GLY A 36 10.08 -9.73 2.80
N LYS A 37 10.33 -9.80 4.12
CA LYS A 37 9.30 -9.87 5.17
C LYS A 37 8.93 -8.46 5.70
N VAL A 38 8.41 -7.60 4.83
CA VAL A 38 8.14 -6.17 5.12
C VAL A 38 6.66 -5.85 4.93
N GLY A 39 6.09 -5.09 5.86
CA GLY A 39 4.69 -4.63 5.81
C GLY A 39 4.03 -4.66 7.18
N PRO A 40 2.77 -4.21 7.26
CA PRO A 40 2.04 -4.17 8.52
C PRO A 40 1.70 -5.59 9.00
N LYS A 41 1.97 -5.90 10.27
CA LYS A 41 1.57 -7.18 10.89
C LYS A 41 0.08 -7.19 11.21
N LYS A 42 -0.42 -6.06 11.70
CA LYS A 42 -1.81 -5.80 12.03
C LYS A 42 -2.04 -4.30 11.92
N THR A 43 -3.12 -3.92 11.26
CA THR A 43 -3.59 -2.55 11.09
C THR A 43 -5.03 -2.61 10.58
N GLU A 44 -5.80 -1.54 10.68
CA GLU A 44 -7.15 -1.48 10.10
C GLU A 44 -7.10 -0.97 8.65
N LEU A 45 -6.23 0.02 8.38
CA LEU A 45 -6.18 0.69 7.07
C LEU A 45 -4.77 0.68 6.47
N VAL A 46 -4.73 0.66 5.14
CA VAL A 46 -3.54 0.93 4.34
C VAL A 46 -3.73 2.24 3.57
N LEU A 47 -2.80 3.18 3.72
CA LEU A 47 -2.78 4.45 2.98
C LEU A 47 -1.72 4.36 1.88
N PHE A 48 -2.07 4.64 0.64
CA PHE A 48 -1.18 4.49 -0.51
C PHE A 48 -0.44 5.78 -0.82
N TYR A 49 0.80 5.89 -0.33
CA TYR A 49 1.73 6.97 -0.64
C TYR A 49 2.41 6.73 -1.98
N VAL A 50 2.00 7.49 -3.01
CA VAL A 50 2.58 7.44 -4.35
C VAL A 50 3.82 8.31 -4.39
N THR A 51 4.97 7.68 -4.62
CA THR A 51 6.30 8.25 -4.39
C THR A 51 6.71 9.33 -5.41
N HIS A 52 6.93 8.98 -6.67
CA HIS A 52 7.33 9.90 -7.74
C HIS A 52 6.27 9.87 -8.84
N PRO A 53 5.91 11.02 -9.47
CA PRO A 53 6.47 12.36 -9.26
C PRO A 53 5.88 13.14 -8.08
N SER A 54 4.69 12.78 -7.59
CA SER A 54 3.88 13.70 -6.77
C SER A 54 4.07 13.60 -5.26
N SER A 55 4.63 12.49 -4.73
CA SER A 55 4.88 12.32 -3.28
C SER A 55 3.65 12.62 -2.42
N GLU A 56 2.59 11.82 -2.58
CA GLU A 56 1.28 12.09 -1.97
C GLU A 56 0.50 10.81 -1.66
N ILE A 57 -0.41 10.86 -0.68
CA ILE A 57 -1.35 9.77 -0.44
C ILE A 57 -2.55 9.94 -1.37
N ARG A 58 -2.86 8.90 -2.15
CA ARG A 58 -3.94 8.94 -3.16
C ARG A 58 -5.12 8.03 -2.88
N GLY A 59 -5.00 7.14 -1.89
CA GLY A 59 -6.08 6.23 -1.58
C GLY A 59 -5.92 5.55 -0.24
N VAL A 60 -7.01 4.92 0.17
CA VAL A 60 -7.13 4.16 1.41
C VAL A 60 -7.81 2.84 1.12
N GLY A 61 -7.28 1.75 1.67
CA GLY A 61 -7.92 0.43 1.62
C GLY A 61 -8.04 -0.17 3.01
N GLU A 62 -9.00 -1.07 3.19
CA GLU A 62 -9.15 -1.87 4.41
C GLU A 62 -8.15 -3.01 4.39
N PHE A 63 -7.28 -3.07 5.41
CA PHE A 63 -6.32 -4.16 5.56
C PHE A 63 -7.06 -5.45 5.90
N ILE A 64 -6.74 -6.52 5.19
CA ILE A 64 -7.24 -7.85 5.51
C ILE A 64 -6.16 -8.58 6.31
N GLU A 65 -5.00 -8.79 5.69
CA GLU A 65 -3.92 -9.53 6.31
C GLU A 65 -2.59 -9.29 5.61
N ARG A 66 -1.53 -9.81 6.24
CA ARG A 66 -0.19 -9.88 5.69
C ARG A 66 0.27 -11.33 5.64
N ILE A 67 0.51 -11.82 4.43
CA ILE A 67 1.01 -13.17 4.18
C ILE A 67 2.48 -13.07 3.77
N THR A 68 3.34 -13.88 4.37
CA THR A 68 4.77 -13.92 4.03
C THR A 68 5.21 -15.34 3.77
N GLY A 69 5.91 -15.59 2.67
CA GLY A 69 6.17 -16.96 2.22
C GLY A 69 7.22 -17.03 1.11
N ASN A 70 7.28 -18.19 0.45
CA ASN A 70 7.99 -18.34 -0.81
C ASN A 70 7.30 -17.50 -1.90
N ALA A 71 8.09 -17.01 -2.87
CA ALA A 71 7.59 -16.28 -4.03
C ALA A 71 6.57 -17.10 -4.82
N ASP A 72 6.95 -18.32 -5.21
CA ASP A 72 6.18 -19.16 -6.13
C ASP A 72 4.83 -19.57 -5.51
N ASP A 73 4.87 -20.05 -4.26
CA ASP A 73 3.67 -20.44 -3.51
C ASP A 73 2.67 -19.29 -3.39
N LEU A 74 3.17 -18.09 -3.10
CA LEU A 74 2.31 -16.91 -2.94
C LEU A 74 1.80 -16.38 -4.27
N TRP A 75 2.58 -16.49 -5.34
CA TRP A 75 2.08 -16.17 -6.67
C TRP A 75 0.96 -17.13 -7.11
N ASN A 76 1.16 -18.43 -6.96
CA ASN A 76 0.15 -19.43 -7.35
C ASN A 76 -1.16 -19.25 -6.60
N THR A 77 -1.09 -18.83 -5.33
CA THR A 77 -2.27 -18.66 -4.48
C THR A 77 -2.93 -17.28 -4.62
N HIS A 78 -2.14 -16.22 -4.68
CA HIS A 78 -2.62 -14.82 -4.57
C HIS A 78 -2.20 -13.92 -5.74
N GLY A 79 -1.48 -14.41 -6.74
CA GLY A 79 -0.99 -13.63 -7.88
C GLY A 79 -2.11 -12.90 -8.64
N GLY A 80 -3.27 -13.54 -8.77
CA GLY A 80 -4.48 -12.97 -9.37
C GLY A 80 -5.05 -11.75 -8.62
N GLU A 81 -4.72 -11.59 -7.34
CA GLU A 81 -5.11 -10.40 -6.55
C GLU A 81 -4.19 -9.20 -6.82
N THR A 82 -3.02 -9.42 -7.40
CA THR A 82 -2.04 -8.35 -7.64
C THR A 82 -2.39 -7.50 -8.86
N CYS A 83 -1.66 -6.39 -9.05
CA CYS A 83 -1.74 -5.56 -10.26
C CYS A 83 -0.64 -5.89 -11.30
N LEU A 84 0.13 -6.96 -11.06
CA LEU A 84 1.11 -7.46 -12.02
C LEU A 84 0.39 -8.28 -13.08
N LYS A 85 0.92 -8.23 -14.31
CA LYS A 85 0.25 -8.81 -15.48
C LYS A 85 0.57 -10.29 -15.69
N SER A 86 1.72 -10.73 -15.20
CA SER A 86 2.23 -12.07 -15.43
C SER A 86 3.22 -12.47 -14.36
N TYR A 87 3.58 -13.75 -14.35
CA TYR A 87 4.59 -14.29 -13.44
C TYR A 87 5.98 -13.71 -13.72
N GLU A 88 6.31 -13.46 -14.99
CA GLU A 88 7.59 -12.87 -15.39
C GLU A 88 7.73 -11.43 -14.84
N GLU A 89 6.67 -10.61 -14.92
CA GLU A 89 6.69 -9.28 -14.31
C GLU A 89 6.84 -9.35 -12.77
N TYR A 90 6.33 -10.43 -12.17
CA TYR A 90 6.50 -10.71 -10.75
C TYR A 90 7.94 -11.10 -10.41
N GLU A 91 8.56 -12.03 -11.13
CA GLU A 91 9.97 -12.40 -10.92
C GLU A 91 10.92 -11.22 -11.12
N ASP A 92 10.71 -10.43 -12.19
CA ASP A 92 11.42 -9.18 -12.44
C ASP A 92 11.23 -8.19 -11.29
N PHE A 93 9.99 -8.09 -10.80
CA PHE A 93 9.70 -7.28 -9.63
C PHE A 93 10.43 -7.80 -8.40
N LEU A 94 10.63 -9.10 -8.22
CA LEU A 94 11.32 -9.63 -7.03
C LEU A 94 12.84 -9.46 -7.09
N ARG A 95 13.44 -9.44 -8.28
CA ARG A 95 14.91 -9.40 -8.48
C ARG A 95 15.62 -10.50 -7.69
N GLY A 96 15.18 -11.75 -7.88
CA GLY A 96 15.76 -12.95 -7.26
C GLY A 96 15.47 -13.14 -5.77
N ARG A 97 14.52 -12.40 -5.19
CA ARG A 97 14.15 -12.55 -3.77
C ARG A 97 13.15 -13.70 -3.59
N SER A 98 13.59 -14.78 -2.95
CA SER A 98 12.75 -15.96 -2.67
C SER A 98 11.73 -15.77 -1.55
N LYS A 99 11.90 -14.78 -0.68
CA LYS A 99 10.94 -14.44 0.38
C LYS A 99 10.23 -13.13 0.07
N VAL A 100 8.91 -13.16 0.15
CA VAL A 100 8.05 -12.06 -0.26
C VAL A 100 6.94 -11.85 0.76
N THR A 101 6.29 -10.69 0.68
CA THR A 101 5.11 -10.36 1.47
C THR A 101 3.99 -9.89 0.57
N PHE A 102 2.81 -10.46 0.75
CA PHE A 102 1.55 -9.99 0.18
C PHE A 102 0.77 -9.27 1.28
N ILE A 103 0.36 -8.04 1.00
CA ILE A 103 -0.48 -7.22 1.85
C ILE A 103 -1.84 -7.18 1.18
N ARG A 104 -2.79 -7.95 1.73
CA ARG A 104 -4.14 -8.08 1.18
C ARG A 104 -5.01 -6.95 1.70
N PHE A 105 -5.80 -6.36 0.82
CA PHE A 105 -6.74 -5.30 1.16
C PHE A 105 -7.97 -5.31 0.25
N LYS A 106 -9.04 -4.69 0.74
CA LYS A 106 -10.30 -4.51 -0.01
C LYS A 106 -10.80 -3.07 0.12
N ASN A 107 -11.90 -2.79 -0.57
CA ASN A 107 -12.61 -1.51 -0.48
C ASN A 107 -11.66 -0.32 -0.74
N LEU A 108 -10.85 -0.42 -1.79
CA LEU A 108 -9.93 0.66 -2.17
C LEU A 108 -10.75 1.89 -2.55
N ARG A 109 -10.59 2.95 -1.77
CA ARG A 109 -11.16 4.26 -2.03
C ARG A 109 -10.05 5.19 -2.50
N GLU A 110 -10.15 5.63 -3.75
CA GLU A 110 -9.33 6.74 -4.26
C GLU A 110 -9.79 8.04 -3.59
N LEU A 111 -8.84 8.87 -3.15
CA LEU A 111 -9.16 10.15 -2.54
C LEU A 111 -9.48 11.16 -3.65
N PRO A 112 -10.57 11.94 -3.53
CA PRO A 112 -10.91 12.96 -4.51
C PRO A 112 -9.84 14.06 -4.59
N ALA A 113 -9.21 14.37 -3.46
CA ALA A 113 -8.03 15.22 -3.37
C ALA A 113 -6.86 14.43 -2.76
N PRO A 114 -5.73 14.26 -3.47
CA PRO A 114 -4.51 13.68 -2.91
C PRO A 114 -3.97 14.47 -1.72
N ILE A 115 -3.33 13.77 -0.78
CA ILE A 115 -2.71 14.41 0.41
C ILE A 115 -1.21 14.56 0.16
N PRO A 116 -0.69 15.77 -0.08
CA PRO A 116 0.71 15.97 -0.45
C PRO A 116 1.67 15.71 0.71
N ALA A 117 2.93 15.41 0.41
CA ALA A 117 3.99 15.18 1.38
C ALA A 117 4.18 16.34 2.38
N SER A 118 3.90 17.58 1.98
CA SER A 118 3.93 18.75 2.87
C SER A 118 2.92 18.62 4.02
N VAL A 119 1.68 18.24 3.71
CA VAL A 119 0.61 17.99 4.70
C VAL A 119 0.97 16.77 5.56
N ILE A 120 1.46 15.70 4.95
CA ILE A 120 1.89 14.50 5.68
C ILE A 120 3.00 14.87 6.67
N SER A 121 4.03 15.60 6.24
CA SER A 121 5.13 16.05 7.08
C SER A 121 4.64 16.92 8.24
N LYS A 122 3.73 17.87 7.98
CA LYS A 122 3.14 18.73 9.03
C LYS A 122 2.37 17.93 10.08
N VAL A 123 1.56 16.96 9.67
CA VAL A 123 0.68 16.19 10.56
C VAL A 123 1.42 15.07 11.29
N THR A 124 2.42 14.45 10.64
CA THR A 124 3.10 13.24 11.14
C THR A 124 4.52 13.49 11.65
N GLY A 125 5.12 14.64 11.33
CA GLY A 125 6.55 14.92 11.52
C GLY A 125 7.47 14.16 10.56
N ILE A 126 6.92 13.37 9.62
CA ILE A 126 7.72 12.56 8.69
C ILE A 126 8.22 13.45 7.55
N ARG A 127 9.48 13.88 7.62
CA ARG A 127 10.12 14.66 6.54
C ARG A 127 10.32 13.84 5.26
N ARG A 128 10.68 12.56 5.39
CA ARG A 128 10.88 11.63 4.28
C ARG A 128 10.22 10.30 4.62
N MET A 129 9.34 9.83 3.74
CA MET A 129 8.64 8.57 3.96
C MET A 129 9.62 7.39 4.00
N PRO A 130 9.67 6.59 5.08
CA PRO A 130 10.56 5.43 5.17
C PRO A 130 10.26 4.39 4.10
N ARG A 131 11.27 3.78 3.47
CA ARG A 131 11.05 2.82 2.37
C ARG A 131 10.13 1.65 2.74
N SER A 132 10.23 1.18 3.98
CA SER A 132 9.38 0.12 4.51
C SER A 132 7.91 0.55 4.60
N GLY A 133 7.65 1.82 4.90
CA GLY A 133 6.34 2.37 5.27
C GLY A 133 6.34 2.84 6.73
N LYS A 134 5.19 3.28 7.23
CA LYS A 134 5.08 3.78 8.61
C LYS A 134 3.69 3.54 9.18
N TYR A 135 3.64 3.13 10.46
CA TYR A 135 2.40 3.10 11.21
C TYR A 135 2.02 4.48 11.74
N ILE A 136 0.73 4.77 11.72
CA ILE A 136 0.11 5.97 12.29
C ILE A 136 -1.13 5.59 13.09
N ASN A 137 -1.47 6.40 14.09
CA ASN A 137 -2.64 6.18 14.95
C ASN A 137 -3.92 6.77 14.32
N LYS A 138 -5.08 6.46 14.91
CA LYS A 138 -6.39 6.90 14.40
C LYS A 138 -6.54 8.42 14.36
N LYS A 139 -6.01 9.13 15.37
CA LYS A 139 -6.01 10.60 15.42
C LYS A 139 -5.28 11.22 14.22
N THR A 140 -4.10 10.69 13.89
CA THR A 140 -3.31 11.12 12.73
C THR A 140 -4.04 10.85 11.41
N VAL A 141 -4.67 9.68 11.26
CA VAL A 141 -5.48 9.37 10.04
C VAL A 141 -6.62 10.36 9.89
N ASN A 142 -7.36 10.64 10.97
CA ASN A 142 -8.47 11.59 10.93
C ASN A 142 -7.99 13.01 10.55
N GLN A 143 -6.83 13.44 11.04
CA GLN A 143 -6.25 14.74 10.66
C GLN A 143 -5.84 14.78 9.18
N LEU A 144 -5.27 13.70 8.65
CA LEU A 144 -4.87 13.61 7.25
C LEU A 144 -6.09 13.63 6.31
N ILE A 145 -7.14 12.85 6.62
CA ILE A 145 -8.32 12.72 5.76
C ILE A 145 -9.25 13.93 5.88
N ARG A 146 -9.45 14.50 7.08
CA ARG A 146 -10.29 15.71 7.25
C ARG A 146 -9.68 16.97 6.65
N GLY A 147 -8.35 17.03 6.51
CA GLY A 147 -7.67 18.14 5.84
C GLY A 147 -7.68 18.07 4.30
N ALA A 148 -8.31 17.03 3.72
CA ALA A 148 -8.43 16.80 2.29
C ALA A 148 -9.85 17.02 1.74
N VAL A 149 -10.75 17.53 2.58
CA VAL A 149 -12.13 17.93 2.26
C VAL A 149 -12.24 19.43 2.42
#